data_AF-A0A956NDQ5-F1
#
_entry.id   AF-A0A956NDQ5-F1
#
_cell.length_a   1.000
_cell.length_b   1.000
_cell.length_c   1.000
_cell.angle_alpha   90.00
_cell.angle_beta   90.00
_cell.angle_gamma   90.00
#
_symmetry.space_group_name_H-M   'P 1'
#
loop_
_entity.id
_entity.type
_entity.pdbx_description
1 polymer ?
#
loop_
_entity_poly.entity_id
_entity_poly.type
_entity_poly.pdbx_seq_one_letter_code
_entity_poly.pdbx_strand_id
1 'polypeptide(L)'
;MAADIRISKNRAARRWLENVLLDLERKGILEATKERRPPHYHVALFPQQYEQYVEALQRNTKERSVTHRVADGDTLWDLARRYETSVTAIKRLNDLNSAEIRVGQVLRIR
;
A
#
# COMPACT_ATOMS: atom_id res chain seq x y z
N MET A 1 3.20 16.09 15.51
CA MET A 1 1.74 16.03 15.74
C MET A 1 1.47 14.84 16.65
N ALA A 2 0.59 14.93 17.65
CA ALA A 2 0.31 13.82 18.55
C ALA A 2 -1.16 13.42 18.54
N ALA A 3 -1.45 12.15 18.79
CA ALA A 3 -2.80 11.60 18.85
C ALA A 3 -2.90 10.48 19.89
N ASP A 4 -4.05 10.39 20.56
CA ASP A 4 -4.35 9.32 21.50
C ASP A 4 -5.22 8.24 20.84
N ILE A 5 -4.76 7.00 20.90
CA ILE A 5 -5.46 5.85 20.33
C ILE A 5 -6.00 4.98 21.46
N ARG A 6 -7.31 4.75 21.45
CA ARG A 6 -7.97 3.88 22.43
C ARG A 6 -7.52 2.42 22.28
N ILE A 7 -7.32 1.75 23.41
CA ILE A 7 -7.06 0.31 23.43
C ILE A 7 -8.36 -0.47 23.15
N SER A 8 -8.37 -1.21 22.03
CA SER A 8 -9.50 -2.10 21.70
C SER A 8 -9.60 -3.28 22.67
N LYS A 9 -10.84 -3.70 22.99
CA LYS A 9 -11.14 -4.93 23.73
C LYS A 9 -10.92 -6.19 22.87
N ASN A 10 -10.99 -6.06 21.55
CA ASN A 10 -10.71 -7.15 20.63
C ASN A 10 -9.19 -7.43 20.61
N ARG A 11 -8.79 -8.65 20.99
CA ARG A 11 -7.39 -9.07 21.09
C ARG A 11 -6.66 -9.03 19.75
N ALA A 12 -7.33 -9.42 18.67
CA ALA A 12 -6.74 -9.41 17.33
C ALA A 12 -6.45 -7.98 16.87
N ALA A 13 -7.42 -7.07 17.04
CA ALA A 13 -7.24 -5.66 16.70
C ALA A 13 -6.15 -5.00 17.56
N ARG A 14 -6.10 -5.29 18.86
CA ARG A 14 -5.05 -4.77 19.76
C ARG A 14 -3.66 -5.23 19.34
N ARG A 15 -3.48 -6.53 19.08
CA ARG A 15 -2.19 -7.09 18.64
C ARG A 15 -1.75 -6.51 17.30
N TRP A 16 -2.69 -6.39 16.37
CA TRP A 16 -2.42 -5.77 15.07
C TRP A 16 -1.90 -4.33 15.27
N LEU A 17 -2.58 -3.53 16.09
CA LEU A 17 -2.16 -2.16 16.37
C LEU A 17 -0.79 -2.11 17.06
N GLU A 18 -0.57 -2.93 18.10
CA GLU A 18 0.73 -2.99 18.80
C GLU A 18 1.88 -3.34 17.83
N ASN A 19 1.67 -4.29 16.92
CA ASN A 19 2.67 -4.64 15.90
C ASN A 19 2.94 -3.49 14.92
N VAL A 20 1.90 -2.76 14.51
CA VAL A 20 2.04 -1.58 13.63
C VAL A 20 2.82 -0.47 14.34
N LEU A 21 2.48 -0.16 15.59
CA LEU A 21 3.16 0.88 16.36
C LEU A 21 4.65 0.53 16.55
N LEU A 22 4.95 -0.71 16.95
CA LEU A 22 6.33 -1.19 17.09
C LEU A 22 7.12 -1.15 15.77
N ASP A 23 6.48 -1.47 14.64
CA ASP A 23 7.12 -1.41 13.33
C ASP A 23 7.47 0.03 12.91
N LEU A 24 6.52 0.95 13.06
CA LEU A 24 6.70 2.36 12.71
C LEU A 24 7.69 3.06 13.66
N GLU A 25 7.72 2.69 14.93
CA GLU A 25 8.70 3.18 15.91
C GLU A 25 10.12 2.71 15.58
N ARG A 26 10.31 1.43 15.25
CA ARG A 26 11.63 0.92 14.79
C ARG A 26 12.13 1.61 13.52
N LYS A 27 11.22 2.09 12.67
CA LYS A 27 11.53 2.87 11.47
C LYS A 27 11.74 4.36 11.76
N GLY A 28 11.57 4.80 13.01
CA GLY A 28 11.73 6.21 13.41
C GLY A 28 10.66 7.14 12.84
N ILE A 29 9.51 6.60 12.42
CA ILE A 29 8.42 7.38 11.80
C ILE A 29 7.56 8.05 12.88
N LEU A 30 7.44 7.39 14.03
CA LEU A 30 6.65 7.84 15.17
C LEU A 30 7.27 7.33 16.46
N GLU A 31 6.79 7.86 17.58
CA GLU A 31 6.98 7.29 18.91
C GLU A 31 5.61 6.89 19.49
N ALA A 32 5.54 5.72 20.13
CA ALA A 32 4.30 5.21 20.70
C ALA A 32 4.51 4.77 22.16
N THR A 33 3.87 5.49 23.08
CA THR A 33 3.89 5.15 24.51
C THR A 33 2.54 4.56 24.93
N LYS A 34 2.58 3.41 25.61
CA LYS A 34 1.39 2.81 26.21
C LYS A 34 1.16 3.37 27.61
N GLU A 35 0.15 4.23 27.75
CA GLU A 35 -0.20 4.86 29.01
C GLU A 35 -1.17 3.99 29.82
N ARG A 36 -1.06 4.05 31.15
CA ARG A 36 -1.83 3.20 32.06
C ARG A 36 -3.10 3.88 32.58
N ARG A 37 -3.18 5.21 32.63
CA ARG A 37 -4.33 5.94 33.21
C ARG A 37 -4.67 7.25 32.49
N PRO A 38 -5.80 7.31 31.73
CA PRO A 38 -6.60 6.17 31.29
C PRO A 38 -5.79 5.26 30.35
N PRO A 39 -6.13 3.97 30.18
CA PRO A 39 -5.40 3.10 29.25
C PRO A 39 -5.57 3.53 27.78
N HIS A 40 -4.53 4.10 27.19
CA HIS A 40 -4.47 4.49 25.77
C HIS A 40 -3.04 4.42 25.24
N TYR A 41 -2.89 4.51 23.92
CA TYR A 41 -1.59 4.76 23.30
C TYR A 41 -1.48 6.25 23.02
N HIS A 42 -0.41 6.87 23.51
CA HIS A 42 -0.01 8.20 23.10
C HIS A 42 0.97 8.07 21.94
N VAL A 43 0.63 8.63 20.77
CA VAL A 43 1.44 8.49 19.56
C VAL A 43 1.88 9.86 19.07
N ALA A 44 3.18 10.07 18.95
CA ALA A 44 3.77 11.26 18.35
C ALA A 44 4.26 10.93 16.93
N LEU A 45 3.68 11.59 15.93
CA LEU A 45 4.11 11.51 14.54
C LEU A 45 5.16 12.59 14.27
N PHE A 46 6.25 12.18 13.63
CA PHE A 46 7.27 13.10 13.12
C PHE A 46 6.98 13.41 11.64
N PRO A 47 6.57 14.65 11.30
CA PRO A 47 6.04 14.96 9.97
C PRO A 47 7.01 14.61 8.84
N GLN A 48 8.28 15.00 8.98
CA GLN A 48 9.29 14.80 7.94
C GLN A 48 9.57 13.31 7.68
N GLN A 49 9.68 12.51 8.74
CA GLN A 49 9.93 11.07 8.65
C GLN A 49 8.71 10.34 8.06
N TYR A 50 7.51 10.77 8.45
CA TYR A 50 6.27 10.24 7.87
C TYR A 50 6.16 10.55 6.38
N GLU A 51 6.44 11.78 5.96
CA GLU A 51 6.46 12.17 4.55
C GLU A 51 7.45 11.32 3.75
N GLN A 52 8.69 11.18 4.23
CA GLN A 52 9.70 10.34 3.60
C GLN A 52 9.26 8.87 3.49
N TYR A 53 8.63 8.34 4.54
CA TYR A 53 8.09 6.98 4.52
C TYR A 53 6.99 6.82 3.45
N VAL A 54 6.04 7.75 3.38
CA VAL A 54 4.97 7.72 2.38
C VAL A 54 5.53 7.85 0.97
N GLU A 55 6.51 8.73 0.74
CA GLU A 55 7.19 8.85 -0.55
C GLU A 55 7.90 7.55 -0.94
N ALA A 56 8.60 6.91 -0.01
CA ALA A 56 9.30 5.65 -0.27
C ALA A 56 8.30 4.52 -0.64
N LEU A 57 7.16 4.45 0.04
CA LEU A 57 6.09 3.52 -0.32
C LEU A 57 5.59 3.80 -1.75
N GLN A 58 5.31 5.05 -2.08
CA GLN A 58 4.83 5.44 -3.41
C GLN A 58 5.85 5.12 -4.50
N ARG A 59 7.14 5.44 -4.27
CA ARG A 59 8.23 5.10 -5.20
C ARG A 59 8.30 3.60 -5.43
N ASN A 60 8.29 2.78 -4.37
CA ASN A 60 8.31 1.33 -4.50
C ASN A 60 7.09 0.81 -5.30
N THR A 61 5.90 1.39 -5.09
CA THR A 61 4.72 1.00 -5.89
C THR A 61 4.80 1.46 -7.34
N LYS A 62 5.45 2.58 -7.63
CA LYS A 62 5.65 3.11 -8.99
C LYS A 62 6.75 2.33 -9.73
N GLU A 63 7.84 1.98 -9.06
CA GLU A 63 8.92 1.17 -9.63
C GLU A 63 8.47 -0.25 -9.94
N ARG A 64 7.53 -0.80 -9.16
CA ARG A 64 6.87 -2.08 -9.49
C ARG A 64 5.87 -1.98 -10.64
N SER A 65 5.54 -0.78 -11.13
CA SER A 65 4.66 -0.66 -12.29
C SER A 65 5.47 -0.81 -13.58
N VAL A 66 5.22 -1.91 -14.29
CA VAL A 66 5.80 -2.20 -15.60
C VAL A 66 4.90 -1.59 -16.67
N THR A 67 5.53 -0.99 -17.67
CA THR A 67 4.81 -0.52 -18.87
C THR A 67 4.97 -1.56 -19.97
N HIS A 68 3.86 -2.18 -20.39
CA HIS A 68 3.82 -3.18 -21.45
C HIS A 68 3.15 -2.59 -22.69
N ARG A 69 3.79 -2.71 -23.85
CA ARG A 69 3.17 -2.37 -25.13
C ARG A 69 2.54 -3.64 -25.71
N VAL A 70 1.22 -3.61 -25.89
CA VAL A 70 0.43 -4.74 -26.40
C VAL A 70 0.94 -5.13 -27.78
N ALA A 71 1.35 -6.39 -27.92
CA ALA A 71 1.75 -6.99 -29.18
C ALA A 71 0.58 -7.77 -29.80
N ASP A 72 0.74 -8.20 -31.05
CA ASP A 72 -0.23 -9.09 -31.70
C ASP A 72 -0.33 -10.41 -30.92
N GLY A 73 -1.56 -10.85 -30.66
CA GLY A 73 -1.85 -12.04 -29.86
C GLY A 73 -1.85 -11.86 -28.34
N ASP A 74 -1.50 -10.68 -27.81
CA ASP A 74 -1.60 -10.42 -26.37
C ASP A 74 -3.07 -10.35 -25.92
N THR A 75 -3.37 -11.00 -24.79
CA THR A 75 -4.66 -10.87 -24.09
C THR A 75 -4.44 -10.35 -22.67
N LEU A 76 -5.43 -9.67 -22.09
CA LEU A 76 -5.35 -9.26 -20.68
C LEU A 76 -5.15 -10.43 -19.73
N TRP A 77 -5.67 -11.62 -20.08
CA TRP A 77 -5.53 -12.81 -19.26
C TRP A 77 -4.09 -13.33 -19.25
N ASP A 78 -3.47 -13.41 -20.43
CA ASP A 78 -2.07 -13.84 -20.55
C ASP A 78 -1.12 -12.83 -19.91
N LEU A 79 -1.39 -11.53 -20.09
CA LEU A 79 -0.63 -10.47 -19.42
C LEU A 79 -0.79 -10.55 -17.91
N ALA A 80 -2.01 -10.74 -17.39
CA ALA A 80 -2.22 -10.89 -15.96
C ALA A 80 -1.44 -12.07 -15.38
N ARG A 81 -1.45 -13.22 -16.07
CA ARG A 81 -0.69 -14.40 -15.65
C ARG A 81 0.82 -14.18 -15.72
N ARG A 82 1.31 -13.54 -16.79
CA ARG A 82 2.74 -13.28 -17.02
C ARG A 82 3.34 -12.33 -15.98
N TYR A 83 2.58 -11.32 -15.58
CA TYR A 83 3.00 -10.33 -14.60
C TYR A 83 2.50 -10.63 -13.17
N GLU A 84 2.03 -11.85 -12.92
CA GLU A 84 1.54 -12.32 -11.61
C GLU A 84 0.50 -11.37 -10.97
N THR A 85 -0.38 -10.82 -11.80
CA THR A 85 -1.43 -9.87 -11.41
C THR A 85 -2.81 -10.36 -11.81
N SER A 86 -3.83 -9.51 -11.75
CA SER A 86 -5.19 -9.84 -12.17
C SER A 86 -5.68 -8.96 -13.30
N VAL A 87 -6.55 -9.50 -14.15
CA VAL A 87 -7.22 -8.73 -15.22
C VAL A 87 -7.91 -7.49 -14.64
N THR A 88 -8.59 -7.64 -13.50
CA THR A 88 -9.24 -6.53 -12.80
C THR A 88 -8.25 -5.45 -12.37
N ALA A 89 -7.07 -5.84 -11.89
CA ALA A 89 -6.02 -4.88 -11.52
C ALA A 89 -5.48 -4.13 -12.74
N ILE A 90 -5.20 -4.83 -13.85
CA ILE A 90 -4.76 -4.19 -15.10
C ILE A 90 -5.83 -3.24 -15.62
N LYS A 91 -7.10 -3.68 -15.65
CA LYS A 91 -8.21 -2.84 -16.09
C LYS A 91 -8.33 -1.56 -15.27
N ARG A 92 -8.33 -1.69 -13.94
CA ARG A 92 -8.41 -0.53 -13.03
C ARG A 92 -7.21 0.40 -13.17
N LEU A 93 -6.01 -0.13 -13.40
CA LEU A 93 -4.80 0.66 -13.52
C LEU A 93 -4.73 1.46 -14.84
N ASN A 94 -5.50 1.06 -15.84
CA ASN A 94 -5.56 1.67 -17.18
C ASN A 94 -6.94 2.21 -17.53
N ASP A 95 -7.83 2.36 -16.55
CA ASP A 95 -9.21 2.84 -16.71
C ASP A 95 -10.00 2.12 -17.84
N LEU A 96 -9.79 0.80 -17.98
CA LEU A 96 -10.45 -0.02 -18.98
C LEU A 96 -11.78 -0.57 -18.47
N ASN A 97 -12.86 -0.29 -19.22
CA ASN A 97 -14.20 -0.80 -18.90
C ASN A 97 -14.42 -2.24 -19.42
N SER A 98 -13.79 -2.62 -20.52
CA SER A 98 -13.87 -3.97 -21.12
C SER A 98 -12.51 -4.69 -21.06
N ALA A 99 -12.50 -5.97 -21.48
CA ALA A 99 -11.26 -6.74 -21.59
C ALA A 99 -10.57 -6.60 -22.96
N GLU A 100 -11.11 -5.76 -23.84
CA GLU A 100 -10.58 -5.54 -25.18
C GLU A 100 -9.36 -4.62 -25.12
N ILE A 101 -8.26 -5.08 -25.72
CA ILE A 101 -7.01 -4.34 -25.86
C ILE A 101 -6.59 -4.33 -27.33
N ARG A 102 -5.95 -3.25 -27.76
CA ARG A 102 -5.52 -3.07 -29.15
C ARG A 102 -4.01 -3.19 -29.28
N VAL A 103 -3.54 -3.79 -30.36
CA VAL A 103 -2.11 -3.85 -30.68
C VAL A 103 -1.53 -2.43 -30.72
N GLY A 104 -0.38 -2.25 -30.07
CA GLY A 104 0.29 -0.97 -29.92
C GLY A 104 -0.18 -0.14 -28.72
N GLN A 105 -1.26 -0.52 -28.04
CA GLN A 105 -1.72 0.12 -26.80
C GLN A 105 -0.67 -0.05 -25.70
N VAL A 106 -0.49 0.97 -24.88
CA VAL A 106 0.43 0.94 -23.74
C VAL A 106 -0.39 0.70 -22.47
N LEU A 107 -0.08 -0.39 -21.77
CA LEU A 107 -0.71 -0.77 -20.52
C LEU A 107 0.28 -0.65 -19.37
N ARG A 108 -0.18 -0.07 -18.28
CA ARG A 108 0.48 -0.07 -16.98
C ARG A 108 0.08 -1.34 -16.23
N ILE A 109 1.06 -2.10 -15.76
CA ILE A 109 0.86 -3.39 -15.09
C ILE A 109 1.61 -3.36 -13.77
N ARG A 110 1.05 -3.96 -12.71
CA ARG A 110 1.65 -4.04 -11.37
C ARG A 110 1.41 -5.42 -10.78
#